data_AF-A0AAC9FH73-F1
#
_entry.id   AF-A0AAC9FH73-F1
#
_cell.length_a   1.000
_cell.length_b   1.000
_cell.length_c   1.000
_cell.angle_alpha   90.00
_cell.angle_beta   90.00
_cell.angle_gamma   90.00
#
_symmetry.space_group_name_H-M   'P 1'
#
loop_
_entity.id
_entity.type
_entity.pdbx_description
1 polymer ?
#
loop_
_entity_poly.entity_id
_entity_poly.type
_entity_poly.pdbx_seq_one_letter_code
_entity_poly.pdbx_strand_id
1 'polypeptide(L)'
;MQEADEALALQVLGWILTDEPRAERLLGMTGLTPAALRESLGQRATLAAILGFLTAHEPDLVACAGALDIEPEALAAAARRLEGDERTMA
;
A
#
# COMPACT_ATOMS: atom_id res chain seq x y z
N MET A 1 -1.43 -10.01 12.45
CA MET A 1 -1.95 -9.73 11.10
C MET A 1 -3.46 -9.53 11.21
N GLN A 2 -3.95 -8.31 11.02
CA GLN A 2 -5.39 -8.08 10.89
C GLN A 2 -5.70 -8.28 9.40
N GLU A 3 -6.47 -9.32 9.04
CA GLU A 3 -6.88 -9.60 7.65
C GLU A 3 -7.42 -8.35 6.93
N ALA A 4 -8.07 -7.45 7.67
CA ALA A 4 -8.60 -6.19 7.16
C ALA A 4 -7.51 -5.25 6.59
N ASP A 5 -6.34 -5.15 7.21
CA ASP A 5 -5.27 -4.26 6.75
C ASP A 5 -4.61 -4.79 5.47
N GLU A 6 -4.48 -6.11 5.35
CA GLU A 6 -3.92 -6.77 4.17
C GLU A 6 -4.88 -6.67 2.99
N ALA A 7 -6.17 -6.96 3.23
CA ALA A 7 -7.21 -6.77 2.23
C ALA A 7 -7.28 -5.31 1.77
N LEU A 8 -7.08 -4.35 2.67
CA LEU A 8 -7.05 -2.93 2.33
C LEU A 8 -5.84 -2.58 1.45
N ALA A 9 -4.64 -3.06 1.81
CA ALA A 9 -3.44 -2.86 1.00
C ALA A 9 -3.58 -3.47 -0.41
N LEU A 10 -4.22 -4.64 -0.54
CA LEU A 10 -4.48 -5.27 -1.84
C LEU A 10 -5.51 -4.49 -2.67
N GLN A 11 -6.54 -3.91 -2.05
CA GLN A 11 -7.49 -3.02 -2.73
C GLN A 11 -6.79 -1.76 -3.26
N VAL A 12 -5.95 -1.14 -2.44
CA VAL A 12 -5.12 0.01 -2.84
C VAL A 12 -4.20 -0.37 -4.00
N LEU A 13 -3.55 -1.53 -3.93
CA LEU A 13 -2.74 -2.03 -5.04
C LEU A 13 -3.57 -2.16 -6.32
N GLY A 14 -4.78 -2.73 -6.22
CA GLY A 14 -5.71 -2.82 -7.34
C GLY A 14 -5.96 -1.45 -7.99
N TRP A 15 -6.23 -0.42 -7.17
CA TRP A 15 -6.42 0.95 -7.64
C TRP A 15 -5.17 1.54 -8.29
N ILE A 16 -3.98 1.33 -7.69
CA ILE A 16 -2.70 1.78 -8.27
C ILE A 16 -2.48 1.15 -9.65
N LEU A 17 -2.76 -0.15 -9.80
CA LEU A 17 -2.58 -0.90 -11.04
C LEU A 17 -3.60 -0.54 -12.14
N THR A 18 -4.65 0.23 -11.82
CA THR A 18 -5.55 0.77 -12.86
C THR A 18 -4.94 1.91 -13.67
N ASP A 19 -3.86 2.51 -13.17
CA ASP A 19 -3.16 3.64 -13.78
C ASP A 19 -1.67 3.29 -13.97
N GLU A 20 -1.25 3.19 -15.23
CA GLU A 20 0.10 2.77 -15.59
C GLU A 20 1.19 3.69 -15.00
N PRO A 21 1.07 5.04 -15.06
CA PRO A 21 1.97 5.94 -14.35
C PRO A 21 2.09 5.67 -12.84
N ARG A 22 0.99 5.37 -12.14
CA ARG A 22 1.04 5.04 -10.71
C ARG A 22 1.77 3.72 -10.46
N ALA A 23 1.51 2.72 -11.28
CA ALA A 23 2.18 1.42 -11.20
C ALA A 23 3.70 1.54 -11.41
N GLU A 24 4.13 2.29 -12.42
CA GLU A 24 5.55 2.53 -12.68
C GLU A 24 6.25 3.23 -11.50
N ARG A 25 5.62 4.24 -10.90
CA ARG A 25 6.18 4.91 -9.71
C ARG A 25 6.27 3.97 -8.51
N LEU A 26 5.26 3.13 -8.27
CA LEU A 26 5.29 2.15 -7.18
C LEU A 26 6.47 1.19 -7.36
N LEU A 27 6.66 0.66 -8.57
CA LEU A 27 7.79 -0.24 -8.87
C LEU A 27 9.13 0.49 -8.75
N GLY A 28 9.22 1.73 -9.22
CA GLY A 28 10.41 2.56 -9.08
C GLY A 28 10.77 2.87 -7.62
N MET A 29 9.77 3.13 -6.77
CA MET A 29 9.98 3.41 -5.34
C MET A 29 10.30 2.15 -4.52
N THR A 30 9.67 1.02 -4.85
CA THR A 30 9.94 -0.26 -4.15
C THR A 30 11.18 -0.98 -4.68
N GLY A 31 11.65 -0.64 -5.88
CA GLY A 31 12.70 -1.35 -6.59
C GLY A 31 12.29 -2.75 -7.07
N LEU A 32 11.01 -3.10 -6.97
CA LEU A 32 10.50 -4.41 -7.33
C LEU A 32 10.12 -4.46 -8.81
N THR A 33 10.26 -5.64 -9.41
CA THR A 33 9.64 -5.94 -10.71
C THR A 33 8.19 -6.39 -10.52
N PRO A 34 7.33 -6.35 -11.54
CA PRO A 34 5.95 -6.85 -11.43
C PRO A 34 5.86 -8.31 -10.96
N ALA A 35 6.83 -9.15 -11.34
CA ALA A 35 6.91 -10.54 -10.89
C ALA A 35 7.27 -10.63 -9.41
N ALA A 36 8.33 -9.92 -8.98
CA ALA A 36 8.77 -9.91 -7.59
C ALA A 36 7.70 -9.29 -6.66
N LEU A 37 6.97 -8.27 -7.14
CA LEU A 37 5.85 -7.69 -6.41
C LEU A 37 4.77 -8.74 -6.14
N ARG A 38 4.38 -9.54 -7.14
CA ARG A 38 3.38 -10.61 -7.00
C ARG A 38 3.81 -11.67 -6.00
N GLU A 39 5.07 -12.08 -6.03
CA GLU A 39 5.62 -13.05 -5.06
C GLU A 39 5.65 -12.47 -3.64
N SER A 40 5.80 -11.16 -3.52
CA SER A 40 5.90 -10.46 -2.23
C SER A 40 4.55 -9.99 -1.68
N LEU A 41 3.41 -10.22 -2.35
CA LEU A 41 2.08 -9.80 -1.86
C LEU A 41 1.65 -10.45 -0.54
N GLY A 42 2.28 -11.57 -0.16
CA GLY A 42 2.10 -12.18 1.17
C GLY A 42 3.00 -11.59 2.26
N GLN A 43 3.92 -10.68 1.91
CA GLN A 43 4.85 -10.08 2.85
C GLN A 43 4.26 -8.80 3.42
N ARG A 44 4.20 -8.72 4.75
CA ARG A 44 3.74 -7.53 5.46
C ARG A 44 4.52 -6.28 5.05
N ALA A 45 5.84 -6.38 4.92
CA ALA A 45 6.69 -5.27 4.50
C ALA A 45 6.29 -4.71 3.12
N THR A 46 5.87 -5.56 2.19
CA THR A 46 5.40 -5.14 0.87
C THR A 46 4.06 -4.43 0.95
N LEU A 47 3.12 -4.96 1.73
CA LEU A 47 1.81 -4.32 1.95
C LEU A 47 1.97 -2.96 2.66
N ALA A 48 2.88 -2.87 3.62
CA ALA A 48 3.27 -1.63 4.26
C ALA A 48 3.85 -0.63 3.24
N ALA A 49 4.76 -1.06 2.37
CA ALA A 49 5.36 -0.21 1.34
C ALA A 49 4.31 0.32 0.33
N ILE A 50 3.30 -0.49 -0.03
CA ILE A 50 2.20 -0.07 -0.92
C ILE A 50 1.38 1.05 -0.27
N LEU A 51 0.99 0.89 1.00
CA LEU A 51 0.27 1.94 1.72
C LEU A 51 1.16 3.16 2.02
N GLY A 52 2.45 2.94 2.29
CA GLY A 52 3.45 3.98 2.48
C GLY A 52 3.64 4.83 1.21
N PHE A 53 3.68 4.19 0.04
CA PHE A 53 3.69 4.87 -1.26
C PHE A 53 2.48 5.81 -1.41
N LEU A 54 1.29 5.34 -1.04
CA LEU A 54 0.07 6.12 -1.13
C LEU A 54 0.09 7.31 -0.16
N THR A 55 0.51 7.09 1.09
CA THR A 55 0.55 8.14 2.12
C THR A 55 1.65 9.18 1.87
N ALA A 56 2.69 8.84 1.10
CA ALA A 56 3.71 9.79 0.64
C ALA A 56 3.18 10.81 -0.40
N HIS A 57 2.03 10.54 -1.01
CA HIS A 57 1.40 11.40 -2.01
C HIS A 57 -0.06 11.71 -1.63
N GLU A 58 -0.26 12.81 -0.88
CA GLU A 58 -1.59 13.29 -0.47
C GLU A 58 -2.67 13.29 -1.58
N PRO A 59 -2.42 13.78 -2.82
CA PRO A 59 -3.45 13.75 -3.87
C PRO A 59 -3.88 12.33 -4.26
N ASP A 60 -2.94 11.38 -4.31
CA ASP A 60 -3.27 9.98 -4.59
C ASP A 60 -3.98 9.34 -3.41
N LEU A 61 -3.58 9.67 -2.18
CA LEU A 61 -4.24 9.22 -0.96
C LEU A 61 -5.72 9.61 -0.95
N VAL A 62 -6.03 10.88 -1.19
CA VAL A 62 -7.41 11.38 -1.21
C VAL A 62 -8.19 10.77 -2.39
N ALA A 63 -7.58 10.65 -3.56
CA ALA A 63 -8.24 10.05 -4.72
C ALA A 63 -8.54 8.55 -4.54
N CYS A 64 -7.62 7.80 -3.95
CA CYS A 64 -7.79 6.38 -3.63
C CYS A 64 -8.83 6.18 -2.53
N ALA A 65 -8.76 6.99 -1.47
CA ALA A 65 -9.75 7.01 -0.40
C ALA A 65 -11.18 7.23 -0.93
N GLY A 66 -11.36 8.23 -1.79
CA GLY A 66 -12.64 8.48 -2.45
C GLY A 66 -13.09 7.36 -3.39
N ALA A 67 -12.17 6.69 -4.08
CA ALA A 67 -12.50 5.56 -4.95
C ALA A 67 -12.91 4.29 -4.18
N LEU A 68 -12.36 4.10 -2.98
CA LEU A 68 -12.64 2.97 -2.10
C LEU A 68 -13.76 3.25 -1.09
N ASP A 69 -14.32 4.48 -1.07
CA ASP A 69 -15.32 4.95 -0.10
C ASP A 69 -14.86 4.78 1.36
N ILE A 70 -13.61 5.16 1.63
CA ILE A 70 -12.98 5.08 2.94
C ILE A 70 -12.30 6.40 3.30
N GLU A 71 -12.03 6.59 4.59
CA GLU A 71 -11.30 7.76 5.07
C GLU A 71 -9.80 7.67 4.75
N PRO A 72 -9.15 8.74 4.24
CA PRO A 72 -7.71 8.81 4.03
C PRO A 72 -6.89 8.46 5.29
N GLU A 73 -7.42 8.84 6.45
CA GLU A 73 -6.80 8.58 7.75
C GLU A 73 -6.76 7.09 8.09
N ALA A 74 -7.77 6.32 7.63
CA ALA A 74 -7.81 4.88 7.83
C ALA A 74 -6.70 4.17 7.05
N LEU A 75 -6.44 4.61 5.81
CA LEU A 75 -5.31 4.15 4.98
C LEU A 75 -3.96 4.45 5.64
N ALA A 76 -3.79 5.68 6.14
CA ALA A 76 -2.58 6.08 6.84
C ALA A 76 -2.38 5.32 8.16
N ALA A 77 -3.46 5.04 8.88
CA ALA A 77 -3.42 4.24 10.09
C ALA A 77 -3.06 2.77 9.79
N ALA A 78 -3.59 2.20 8.70
CA ALA A 78 -3.24 0.85 8.24
C ALA A 78 -1.76 0.74 7.86
N ALA A 79 -1.21 1.73 7.15
CA ALA A 79 0.22 1.82 6.84
C ALA A 79 1.06 1.73 8.13
N ARG A 80 0.76 2.59 9.11
CA ARG A 80 1.47 2.63 10.39
C ARG A 80 1.34 1.32 11.19
N ARG A 81 0.20 0.63 11.12
CA ARG A 81 0.02 -0.69 11.77
C ARG A 81 0.89 -1.76 11.12
N LEU A 82 0.96 -1.78 9.80
CA LEU A 82 1.80 -2.74 9.06
C LEU A 82 3.29 -2.44 9.24
N GLU A 83 3.69 -1.17 9.33
CA GLU A 83 5.08 -0.74 9.59
C GLU A 83 5.52 -0.93 11.05
N GLY A 84 4.61 -0.68 12.01
CA GLY A 84 4.92 -0.69 13.44
C GLY A 84 5.16 -2.09 14.03
N ASP A 85 4.62 -3.15 13.41
CA ASP A 85 4.87 -4.54 13.83
C ASP A 85 6.34 -4.93 13.60
N GLU A 86 6.97 -4.42 12.53
CA GLU A 86 8.39 -4.66 12.20
C GLU A 86 9.34 -4.03 13.25
N ARG A 87 8.92 -2.95 13.91
CA ARG A 87 9.73 -2.20 14.88
C ARG A 87 9.59 -2.73 16.32
N THR A 88 8.60 -3.58 16.60
CA THR A 88 8.40 -4.20 17.93
C THR A 88 9.19 -5.52 18.08
N MET A 89 9.73 -6.06 16.99
CA MET A 89 10.52 -7.31 16.98
C MET A 89 12.04 -7.10 16.84
N ALA A 90 12.53 -5.86 16.81
CA ALA A 90 13.96 -5.51 16.79
C ALA A 90 14.42 -5.01 18.17
#